data_AF-A0A4R6QJD0-F1
#
_entry.id   AF-A0A4R6QJD0-F1
#
_cell.length_a   1.000
_cell.length_b   1.000
_cell.length_c   1.000
_cell.angle_alpha   90.00
_cell.angle_beta   90.00
_cell.angle_gamma   90.00
#
_symmetry.space_group_name_H-M   'P 1'
#
loop_
_entity.id
_entity.type
_entity.pdbx_description
1 polymer ?
#
loop_
_entity_poly.entity_id
_entity_poly.type
_entity_poly.pdbx_seq_one_letter_code
_entity_poly.pdbx_strand_id
1 'polypeptide(L)'
;MSYAVKEMFFTLQGEGAQAGRASVFCRFAGCNLWSGREQDRATAPCNFCDTDFVGMDGIGGGRFATPEALAQAVAALWPAGAGGKPYVVCTGGEPLLQLDQALVDALHGVGFEIAVETNGTQLPPKGLDWICVSPKADTEIVLTQGDELKLVFPQPQALPERFEGLNFTHFFLQPMDSVLRADNTRRAVEYCMAHPQWRLSVQMHKVIGIA
;
A
#
# COMPACT_ATOMS: atom_id res chain seq x y z
N MET A 1 9.82 3.25 -19.76
CA MET A 1 8.42 2.78 -19.71
C MET A 1 7.53 3.99 -19.36
N SER A 2 6.24 3.99 -19.71
CA SER A 2 5.31 5.05 -19.24
C SER A 2 4.51 4.57 -18.04
N TYR A 3 4.18 5.45 -17.11
CA TYR A 3 3.47 5.13 -15.88
C TYR A 3 2.01 5.60 -15.97
N ALA A 4 1.06 4.72 -15.65
CA ALA A 4 -0.36 5.00 -15.53
C ALA A 4 -0.72 5.17 -14.05
N VAL A 5 -1.07 6.39 -13.66
CA VAL A 5 -1.33 6.78 -12.27
C VAL A 5 -2.81 7.15 -12.15
N LYS A 6 -3.52 6.49 -11.23
CA LYS A 6 -4.92 6.77 -10.90
C LYS A 6 -5.05 8.15 -10.26
N GLU A 7 -4.25 8.41 -9.24
CA GLU A 7 -4.26 9.66 -8.47
C GLU A 7 -2.96 9.87 -7.70
N MET A 8 -2.69 11.13 -7.36
CA MET A 8 -1.65 11.55 -6.43
C MET A 8 -2.15 12.67 -5.52
N PHE A 9 -1.86 12.56 -4.22
CA PHE A 9 -2.30 13.54 -3.24
C PHE A 9 -1.40 13.55 -2.00
N PHE A 10 -1.31 14.69 -1.32
CA PHE A 10 -0.56 14.85 -0.08
C PHE A 10 -1.49 14.70 1.12
N THR A 11 -1.15 13.80 2.05
CA THR A 11 -1.94 13.47 3.25
C THR A 11 -1.04 12.91 4.36
N LEU A 12 -1.62 12.29 5.39
CA LEU A 12 -0.91 11.45 6.36
C LEU A 12 -1.11 9.97 6.01
N GLN A 13 -0.05 9.16 6.07
CA GLN A 13 -0.17 7.70 6.02
C GLN A 13 -1.12 7.26 7.14
N GLY A 14 -2.17 6.52 6.78
CA GLY A 14 -3.22 6.13 7.71
C GLY A 14 -3.03 4.76 8.33
N GLU A 15 -2.01 3.99 7.92
CA GLU A 15 -1.87 2.58 8.24
C GLU A 15 -0.43 2.19 8.64
N GLY A 16 -0.27 1.02 9.26
CA GLY A 16 1.03 0.41 9.54
C GLY A 16 1.89 1.18 10.55
N ALA A 17 3.19 0.88 10.58
CA ALA A 17 4.14 1.53 11.48
C ALA A 17 4.39 3.01 11.14
N GLN A 18 4.06 3.42 9.91
CA GLN A 18 4.23 4.79 9.43
C GLN A 18 2.96 5.65 9.62
N ALA A 19 1.94 5.14 10.32
CA ALA A 19 0.68 5.85 10.51
C ALA A 19 0.89 7.21 11.21
N GLY A 20 0.28 8.27 10.67
CA GLY A 20 0.43 9.66 11.08
C GLY A 20 1.55 10.43 10.35
N ARG A 21 2.37 9.78 9.52
CA ARG A 21 3.47 10.44 8.80
C ARG A 21 2.99 11.17 7.55
N ALA A 22 3.38 12.44 7.39
CA ALA A 22 3.12 13.21 6.17
C ALA A 22 3.74 12.56 4.93
N SER A 23 2.92 12.35 3.90
CA SER A 23 3.25 11.53 2.74
C SER A 23 2.55 12.04 1.48
N VAL A 24 3.23 11.98 0.34
CA VAL A 24 2.56 12.00 -0.97
C VAL A 24 2.17 10.57 -1.31
N PHE A 25 0.90 10.31 -1.57
CA PHE A 25 0.46 9.03 -2.11
C PHE A 25 0.55 9.09 -3.63
N CYS A 26 1.19 8.08 -4.23
CA CYS A 26 1.21 7.87 -5.67
C CYS A 26 0.50 6.54 -5.97
N ARG A 27 -0.77 6.61 -6.37
CA ARG A 27 -1.61 5.44 -6.64
C ARG A 27 -1.54 5.08 -8.12
N PHE A 28 -0.82 4.01 -8.46
CA PHE A 28 -0.79 3.45 -9.80
C PHE A 28 -2.15 2.86 -10.19
N ALA A 29 -2.41 2.76 -11.49
CA ALA A 29 -3.60 2.13 -12.03
C ALA A 29 -3.39 0.62 -12.27
N GLY A 30 -4.41 -0.17 -11.99
CA GLY A 30 -4.43 -1.63 -12.25
C GLY A 30 -3.82 -2.50 -11.14
N CYS A 31 -4.26 -3.76 -11.09
CA CYS A 31 -3.81 -4.78 -10.14
C CYS A 31 -3.78 -6.16 -10.82
N ASN A 32 -2.90 -7.06 -10.37
CA ASN A 32 -2.83 -8.43 -10.86
C ASN A 32 -3.76 -9.41 -10.12
N LEU A 33 -4.38 -8.99 -9.00
CA LEU A 33 -5.26 -9.84 -8.18
C LEU A 33 -6.75 -9.51 -8.29
N TRP A 34 -7.10 -8.42 -8.98
CA TRP A 34 -8.47 -8.06 -9.33
C TRP A 34 -8.44 -7.03 -10.46
N SER A 35 -9.38 -7.14 -11.41
CA SER A 35 -9.48 -6.21 -12.55
C SER A 35 -9.89 -4.79 -12.15
N GLY A 36 -10.42 -4.61 -10.94
CA GLY A 36 -11.04 -3.37 -10.48
C GLY A 36 -12.49 -3.19 -10.96
N ARG A 37 -13.03 -4.15 -11.73
CA ARG A 37 -14.43 -4.13 -12.17
C ARG A 37 -15.28 -4.98 -11.22
N GLU A 38 -16.38 -4.41 -10.74
CA GLU A 38 -17.28 -5.07 -9.78
C GLU A 38 -17.81 -6.43 -10.27
N GLN A 39 -18.07 -6.56 -11.58
CA GLN A 39 -18.51 -7.80 -12.20
C GLN A 39 -17.51 -8.97 -12.05
N ASP A 40 -16.22 -8.67 -11.87
CA ASP A 40 -15.15 -9.67 -11.72
C ASP A 40 -14.80 -9.92 -10.24
N ARG A 41 -15.32 -9.11 -9.30
CA ARG A 41 -14.93 -9.14 -7.87
C ARG A 41 -15.19 -10.50 -7.23
N ALA A 42 -16.31 -11.14 -7.56
CA ALA A 42 -16.73 -12.39 -6.91
C ALA A 42 -15.77 -13.56 -7.17
N THR A 43 -15.05 -13.55 -8.30
CA THR A 43 -14.11 -14.62 -8.70
C THR A 43 -12.65 -14.18 -8.64
N ALA A 44 -12.38 -12.93 -8.24
CA ALA A 44 -11.03 -12.40 -8.13
C ALA A 44 -10.29 -12.98 -6.91
N PRO A 45 -8.98 -13.26 -7.02
CA PRO A 45 -8.14 -13.62 -5.87
C PRO A 45 -8.23 -12.63 -4.70
N CYS A 46 -8.33 -11.32 -5.00
CA CYS A 46 -8.61 -10.28 -4.01
C CYS A 46 -10.02 -9.72 -4.22
N ASN A 47 -10.98 -10.15 -3.39
CA ASN A 47 -12.40 -9.76 -3.52
C ASN A 47 -12.89 -8.71 -2.51
N PHE A 48 -12.03 -8.28 -1.58
CA PHE A 48 -12.36 -7.35 -0.49
C PHE A 48 -11.70 -5.96 -0.65
N CYS A 49 -11.15 -5.64 -1.82
CA CYS A 49 -10.49 -4.36 -2.06
C CYS A 49 -11.47 -3.18 -1.88
N ASP A 50 -11.03 -2.15 -1.15
CA ASP A 50 -11.77 -0.93 -0.82
C ASP A 50 -11.35 0.29 -1.66
N THR A 51 -10.52 0.06 -2.69
CA THR A 51 -9.84 1.12 -3.44
C THR A 51 -10.29 1.12 -4.90
N ASP A 52 -10.59 2.29 -5.45
CA ASP A 52 -10.70 2.50 -6.89
C ASP A 52 -9.31 2.73 -7.49
N PHE A 53 -8.88 1.82 -8.37
CA PHE A 53 -7.62 1.88 -9.10
C PHE A 53 -7.79 1.76 -10.63
N VAL A 54 -9.03 1.89 -11.13
CA VAL A 54 -9.32 1.79 -12.56
C VAL A 54 -9.22 3.18 -13.20
N GLY A 55 -8.45 3.28 -14.28
CA GLY A 55 -8.29 4.54 -15.00
C GLY A 55 -7.18 5.44 -14.44
N MET A 56 -7.13 6.67 -14.94
CA MET A 56 -6.10 7.69 -14.64
C MET A 56 -6.75 9.07 -14.44
N ASP A 57 -7.96 9.06 -13.90
CA ASP A 57 -8.92 10.17 -13.87
C ASP A 57 -9.08 10.81 -12.48
N GLY A 58 -8.36 10.31 -11.48
CA GLY A 58 -8.33 10.91 -10.14
C GLY A 58 -7.46 12.17 -10.07
N ILE A 59 -7.42 12.79 -8.90
CA ILE A 59 -6.64 14.02 -8.67
C ILE A 59 -5.16 13.76 -8.93
N GLY A 60 -4.50 14.60 -9.74
CA GLY A 60 -3.11 14.36 -10.14
C GLY A 60 -2.89 13.09 -10.97
N GLY A 61 -3.96 12.39 -11.37
CA GLY A 61 -3.91 11.21 -12.22
C GLY A 61 -3.51 11.54 -13.65
N GLY A 62 -2.94 10.56 -14.34
CA GLY A 62 -2.52 10.70 -15.72
C GLY A 62 -1.53 9.64 -16.18
N ARG A 63 -1.08 9.81 -17.43
CA ARG A 63 0.02 9.02 -18.01
C ARG A 63 1.29 9.85 -18.00
N PHE A 64 2.32 9.35 -17.33
CA PHE A 64 3.63 9.98 -17.25
C PHE A 64 4.60 9.24 -18.18
N ALA A 65 5.21 9.96 -19.13
CA ALA A 65 6.03 9.36 -20.17
C ALA A 65 7.41 8.90 -19.68
N THR A 66 7.93 9.52 -18.62
CA THR A 66 9.28 9.27 -18.08
C THR A 66 9.26 9.25 -16.54
N PRO A 67 10.23 8.59 -15.89
CA PRO A 67 10.31 8.55 -14.44
C PRO A 67 10.52 9.94 -13.83
N GLU A 68 11.29 10.81 -14.50
CA GLU A 68 11.51 12.18 -14.06
C GLU A 68 10.20 12.99 -14.08
N ALA A 69 9.36 12.80 -15.11
CA ALA A 69 8.07 13.49 -15.18
C ALA A 69 7.15 13.11 -14.00
N LEU A 70 7.11 11.83 -13.63
CA LEU A 70 6.34 11.38 -12.48
C LEU A 70 6.97 11.85 -11.15
N ALA A 71 8.28 11.73 -11.00
CA ALA A 71 8.98 12.18 -9.79
C ALA A 71 8.80 13.68 -9.52
N GLN A 72 8.85 14.51 -10.58
CA GLN A 72 8.58 15.95 -10.45
C GLN A 72 7.12 16.23 -10.08
N ALA A 73 6.17 15.47 -10.62
CA ALA A 73 4.75 15.63 -10.26
C ALA A 73 4.48 15.23 -8.80
N VAL A 74 5.12 14.17 -8.30
CA VAL A 74 5.12 13.79 -6.88
C VAL A 74 5.74 14.90 -6.03
N ALA A 75 6.91 15.42 -6.43
CA ALA A 75 7.60 16.47 -5.70
C ALA A 75 6.80 17.77 -5.60
N ALA A 76 6.06 18.13 -6.65
CA ALA A 76 5.20 19.32 -6.66
C ALA A 76 4.05 19.28 -5.64
N LEU A 77 3.69 18.10 -5.13
CA LEU A 77 2.68 17.94 -4.09
C LEU A 77 3.24 18.13 -2.68
N TRP A 78 4.56 18.07 -2.49
CA TRP A 78 5.17 18.33 -1.20
C TRP A 78 5.14 19.83 -0.87
N PRO A 79 4.65 20.26 0.31
CA PRO A 79 4.55 21.68 0.63
C PRO A 79 5.93 22.38 0.66
N ALA A 80 6.13 23.34 -0.24
CA ALA A 80 7.39 24.08 -0.35
C ALA A 80 7.69 24.85 0.95
N GLY A 81 8.92 24.69 1.46
CA GLY A 81 9.39 25.40 2.66
C GLY A 81 8.80 24.90 3.98
N ALA A 82 7.97 23.84 4.00
CA ALA A 82 7.38 23.29 5.22
C ALA A 82 8.35 22.44 6.07
N GLY A 83 9.56 22.18 5.57
CA GLY A 83 10.51 21.27 6.20
C GLY A 83 10.06 19.81 6.13
N GLY A 84 10.58 18.97 7.04
CA GLY A 84 10.35 17.53 7.03
C GLY A 84 11.15 16.80 5.95
N LYS A 85 11.21 15.47 6.05
CA LYS A 85 11.83 14.62 5.03
C LYS A 85 10.75 14.19 4.03
N PRO A 86 10.84 14.58 2.74
CA PRO A 86 9.86 14.19 1.73
C PRO A 86 9.70 12.67 1.68
N TYR A 87 8.45 12.22 1.62
CA TYR A 87 8.11 10.80 1.70
C TYR A 87 6.97 10.51 0.73
N VAL A 88 7.14 9.46 -0.09
CA VAL A 88 6.13 9.01 -1.05
C VAL A 88 5.74 7.59 -0.74
N VAL A 89 4.44 7.33 -0.73
CA VAL A 89 3.87 5.98 -0.65
C VAL A 89 3.42 5.58 -2.05
N CYS A 90 4.19 4.71 -2.69
CA CYS A 90 3.83 4.07 -3.95
C CYS A 90 2.83 2.93 -3.68
N THR A 91 1.62 3.05 -4.22
CA THR A 91 0.50 2.13 -3.99
C THR A 91 -0.34 1.97 -5.26
N GLY A 92 -1.49 1.28 -5.20
CA GLY A 92 -2.55 1.31 -6.22
C GLY A 92 -2.29 0.47 -7.47
N GLY A 93 -3.31 -0.14 -8.05
CA GLY A 93 -3.73 -1.39 -7.43
C GLY A 93 -2.48 -2.16 -6.96
N GLU A 94 -1.74 -2.83 -7.84
CA GLU A 94 -0.40 -3.36 -7.49
C GLU A 94 0.72 -2.47 -8.04
N PRO A 95 1.47 -1.73 -7.18
CA PRO A 95 2.48 -0.78 -7.64
C PRO A 95 3.67 -1.44 -8.35
N LEU A 96 4.05 -2.67 -7.96
CA LEU A 96 5.20 -3.37 -8.56
C LEU A 96 4.94 -3.89 -9.99
N LEU A 97 3.75 -3.63 -10.56
CA LEU A 97 3.51 -3.77 -12.00
C LEU A 97 4.13 -2.63 -12.81
N GLN A 98 4.43 -1.50 -12.19
CA GLN A 98 4.88 -0.28 -12.88
C GLN A 98 6.10 0.38 -12.23
N LEU A 99 6.27 0.27 -10.90
CA LEU A 99 7.41 0.83 -10.18
C LEU A 99 8.69 0.08 -10.56
N ASP A 100 9.58 0.75 -11.29
CA ASP A 100 10.86 0.23 -11.76
C ASP A 100 12.06 0.97 -11.13
N GLN A 101 13.27 0.51 -11.42
CA GLN A 101 14.50 1.10 -10.89
C GLN A 101 14.66 2.57 -11.30
N ALA A 102 14.27 2.93 -12.51
CA ALA A 102 14.45 4.29 -13.02
C ALA A 102 13.53 5.28 -12.28
N LEU A 103 12.32 4.87 -11.92
CA LEU A 103 11.44 5.69 -11.09
C LEU A 103 11.93 5.80 -9.64
N VAL A 104 12.48 4.72 -9.06
CA VAL A 104 13.11 4.78 -7.73
C VAL A 104 14.25 5.80 -7.74
N ASP A 105 15.17 5.70 -8.70
CA ASP A 105 16.30 6.61 -8.82
C ASP A 105 15.84 8.07 -9.02
N ALA A 106 14.79 8.29 -9.82
CA ALA A 106 14.24 9.62 -10.05
C ALA A 106 13.58 10.23 -8.80
N LEU A 107 12.84 9.43 -8.02
CA LEU A 107 12.20 9.86 -6.77
C LEU A 107 13.26 10.20 -5.70
N HIS A 108 14.30 9.37 -5.56
CA HIS A 108 15.46 9.67 -4.74
C HIS A 108 16.17 10.94 -5.21
N GLY A 109 16.30 11.14 -6.52
CA GLY A 109 16.90 12.32 -7.14
C GLY A 109 16.19 13.64 -6.81
N VAL A 110 14.89 13.58 -6.48
CA VAL A 110 14.10 14.73 -5.99
C VAL A 110 13.96 14.75 -4.46
N GLY A 111 14.73 13.93 -3.74
CA GLY A 111 14.89 13.97 -2.29
C GLY A 111 13.83 13.22 -1.48
N PHE A 112 13.06 12.33 -2.11
CA PHE A 112 12.05 11.53 -1.42
C PHE A 112 12.64 10.26 -0.82
N GLU A 113 12.17 9.88 0.36
CA GLU A 113 12.15 8.48 0.79
C GLU A 113 10.91 7.78 0.19
N ILE A 114 11.06 6.50 -0.13
CA ILE A 114 10.08 5.75 -0.92
C ILE A 114 9.57 4.56 -0.11
N ALA A 115 8.27 4.56 0.14
CA ALA A 115 7.51 3.41 0.62
C ALA A 115 6.81 2.69 -0.52
N VAL A 116 6.66 1.38 -0.41
CA VAL A 116 5.74 0.60 -1.25
C VAL A 116 4.70 -0.13 -0.40
N GLU A 117 3.45 -0.10 -0.87
CA GLU A 117 2.34 -0.91 -0.36
C GLU A 117 1.98 -1.96 -1.43
N THR A 118 2.50 -3.19 -1.29
CA THR A 118 2.37 -4.25 -2.30
C THR A 118 1.62 -5.47 -1.76
N ASN A 119 0.97 -6.22 -2.66
CA ASN A 119 0.39 -7.52 -2.33
C ASN A 119 1.44 -8.66 -2.20
N GLY A 120 2.71 -8.39 -2.52
CA GLY A 120 3.84 -9.30 -2.31
C GLY A 120 4.04 -10.37 -3.40
N THR A 121 3.25 -10.32 -4.48
CA THR A 121 3.36 -11.25 -5.63
C THR A 121 4.53 -10.93 -6.57
N GLN A 122 5.16 -9.78 -6.42
CA GLN A 122 6.24 -9.29 -7.27
C GLN A 122 7.45 -8.91 -6.40
N LEU A 123 8.66 -9.05 -6.96
CA LEU A 123 9.87 -8.54 -6.32
C LEU A 123 10.05 -7.04 -6.64
N PRO A 124 10.41 -6.21 -5.65
CA PRO A 124 10.60 -4.79 -5.87
C PRO A 124 11.97 -4.47 -6.52
N PRO A 125 12.11 -3.30 -7.15
CA PRO A 125 13.42 -2.74 -7.47
C PRO A 125 14.24 -2.50 -6.19
N LYS A 126 15.55 -2.33 -6.34
CA LYS A 126 16.43 -2.03 -5.19
C LYS A 126 16.27 -0.56 -4.79
N GLY A 127 16.51 -0.28 -3.51
CA GLY A 127 16.55 1.09 -2.99
C GLY A 127 15.22 1.60 -2.44
N LEU A 128 14.17 0.77 -2.33
CA LEU A 128 13.01 1.17 -1.54
C LEU A 128 13.40 1.32 -0.06
N ASP A 129 12.97 2.41 0.56
CA ASP A 129 13.29 2.76 1.95
C ASP A 129 12.33 2.11 2.95
N TRP A 130 11.12 1.75 2.50
CA TRP A 130 10.11 1.05 3.31
C TRP A 130 9.27 0.10 2.48
N ILE A 131 9.24 -1.18 2.85
CA ILE A 131 8.47 -2.22 2.17
C ILE A 131 7.36 -2.72 3.10
N CYS A 132 6.12 -2.39 2.74
CA CYS A 132 4.91 -2.95 3.33
C CYS A 132 4.33 -4.04 2.42
N VAL A 133 4.25 -5.27 2.92
CA VAL A 133 3.62 -6.39 2.23
C VAL A 133 2.29 -6.72 2.87
N SER A 134 1.23 -6.74 2.07
CA SER A 134 -0.11 -7.15 2.50
C SER A 134 -0.57 -8.38 1.73
N PRO A 135 -0.37 -9.59 2.27
CA PRO A 135 -0.83 -10.84 1.66
C PRO A 135 -2.34 -10.88 1.37
N LYS A 136 -2.74 -11.55 0.28
CA LYS A 136 -4.14 -11.69 -0.15
C LYS A 136 -4.49 -13.16 -0.41
N ALA A 137 -5.51 -13.67 0.28
CA ALA A 137 -6.06 -15.01 0.12
C ALA A 137 -4.98 -16.11 0.06
N ASP A 138 -5.10 -17.07 -0.84
CA ASP A 138 -4.14 -18.15 -1.09
C ASP A 138 -3.06 -17.80 -2.13
N THR A 139 -2.96 -16.52 -2.52
CA THR A 139 -1.98 -16.07 -3.50
C THR A 139 -0.55 -16.36 -3.03
N GLU A 140 0.29 -16.84 -3.95
CA GLU A 140 1.72 -17.03 -3.69
C GLU A 140 2.43 -15.69 -3.46
N ILE A 141 3.28 -15.67 -2.44
CA ILE A 141 4.03 -14.47 -2.05
C ILE A 141 5.49 -14.77 -2.29
N VAL A 142 6.09 -14.03 -3.22
CA VAL A 142 7.53 -14.16 -3.54
C VAL A 142 8.37 -13.21 -2.69
N LEU A 143 7.77 -12.11 -2.23
CA LEU A 143 8.41 -11.14 -1.34
C LEU A 143 8.21 -11.53 0.13
N THR A 144 9.16 -12.31 0.65
CA THR A 144 9.12 -12.91 1.98
C THR A 144 9.93 -12.15 3.05
N GLN A 145 10.37 -10.94 2.72
CA GLN A 145 11.09 -10.05 3.63
C GLN A 145 10.79 -8.58 3.35
N GLY A 146 10.92 -7.73 4.37
CA GLY A 146 10.67 -6.29 4.29
C GLY A 146 10.56 -5.64 5.66
N ASP A 147 10.01 -4.43 5.71
CA ASP A 147 9.88 -3.67 6.95
C ASP A 147 8.63 -4.06 7.72
N GLU A 148 7.49 -4.20 7.03
CA GLU A 148 6.24 -4.61 7.67
C GLU A 148 5.43 -5.59 6.83
N LEU A 149 4.86 -6.59 7.50
CA LEU A 149 3.79 -7.42 6.98
C LEU A 149 2.48 -6.94 7.61
N LYS A 150 1.59 -6.38 6.79
CA LYS A 150 0.29 -5.83 7.19
C LYS A 150 -0.85 -6.65 6.60
N LEU A 151 -1.30 -7.65 7.36
CA LEU A 151 -2.33 -8.58 6.93
C LEU A 151 -3.73 -8.00 7.17
N VAL A 152 -4.52 -7.83 6.10
CA VAL A 152 -5.95 -7.56 6.24
C VAL A 152 -6.62 -8.78 6.87
N PHE A 153 -7.42 -8.57 7.91
CA PHE A 153 -7.94 -9.64 8.76
C PHE A 153 -9.43 -9.41 9.09
N PRO A 154 -10.27 -10.45 9.07
CA PRO A 154 -9.96 -11.85 8.79
C PRO A 154 -9.97 -12.18 7.29
N GLN A 155 -9.15 -13.14 6.87
CA GLN A 155 -9.21 -13.76 5.55
C GLN A 155 -9.23 -15.29 5.74
N PRO A 156 -10.25 -16.02 5.25
CA PRO A 156 -10.35 -17.48 5.45
C PRO A 156 -9.15 -18.26 4.91
N GLN A 157 -8.60 -17.81 3.78
CA GLN A 157 -7.46 -18.46 3.14
C GLN A 157 -6.11 -17.91 3.61
N ALA A 158 -6.05 -16.73 4.23
CA ALA A 158 -4.82 -16.08 4.68
C ALA A 158 -4.81 -15.91 6.21
N LEU A 159 -4.68 -17.04 6.91
CA LEU A 159 -4.54 -17.05 8.36
C LEU A 159 -3.18 -16.48 8.79
N PRO A 160 -3.09 -15.72 9.91
CA PRO A 160 -1.84 -15.06 10.31
C PRO A 160 -0.65 -16.01 10.47
N GLU A 161 -0.88 -17.23 10.96
CA GLU A 161 0.14 -18.27 11.21
C GLU A 161 0.92 -18.66 9.94
N ARG A 162 0.33 -18.44 8.75
CA ARG A 162 1.03 -18.67 7.46
C ARG A 162 2.24 -17.75 7.28
N PHE A 163 2.28 -16.62 7.99
CA PHE A 163 3.22 -15.54 7.71
C PHE A 163 4.17 -15.24 8.87
N GLU A 164 3.92 -15.78 10.07
CA GLU A 164 4.68 -15.48 11.30
C GLU A 164 6.19 -15.77 11.19
N GLY A 165 6.57 -16.73 10.35
CA GLY A 165 7.97 -17.11 10.12
C GLY A 165 8.67 -16.34 9.00
N LEU A 166 8.01 -15.38 8.35
CA LEU A 166 8.63 -14.56 7.30
C LEU A 166 9.54 -13.48 7.90
N ASN A 167 10.45 -12.92 7.10
CA ASN A 167 11.49 -12.02 7.59
C ASN A 167 11.06 -10.54 7.52
N PHE A 168 10.12 -10.15 8.39
CA PHE A 168 9.64 -8.77 8.53
C PHE A 168 9.93 -8.18 9.91
N THR A 169 10.23 -6.89 9.97
CA THR A 169 10.48 -6.18 11.24
C THR A 169 9.19 -6.00 12.05
N HIS A 170 8.07 -5.81 11.38
CA HIS A 170 6.76 -5.62 12.00
C HIS A 170 5.70 -6.56 11.43
N PHE A 171 4.80 -7.02 12.31
CA PHE A 171 3.64 -7.82 11.95
C PHE A 171 2.38 -7.10 12.42
N PHE A 172 1.50 -6.75 11.49
CA PHE A 172 0.25 -6.06 11.76
C PHE A 172 -0.96 -6.85 11.29
N LEU A 173 -2.00 -6.88 12.12
CA LEU A 173 -3.35 -7.20 11.68
C LEU A 173 -4.13 -5.91 11.45
N GLN A 174 -4.66 -5.76 10.24
CA GLN A 174 -5.53 -4.65 9.86
C GLN A 174 -6.97 -5.15 9.73
N PRO A 175 -7.92 -4.65 10.52
CA PRO A 175 -9.33 -5.04 10.38
C PRO A 175 -9.82 -4.77 8.96
N MET A 176 -10.40 -5.77 8.32
CA MET A 176 -11.02 -5.63 7.00
C MET A 176 -12.19 -4.66 7.08
N ASP A 177 -12.12 -3.59 6.29
CA ASP A 177 -13.21 -2.63 6.19
C ASP A 177 -14.36 -3.23 5.37
N SER A 178 -15.50 -3.37 6.04
CA SER A 178 -16.72 -3.95 5.49
C SER A 178 -17.88 -3.59 6.41
N VAL A 179 -19.09 -4.06 6.08
CA VAL A 179 -20.23 -4.01 7.00
C VAL A 179 -19.96 -4.68 8.36
N LEU A 180 -18.95 -5.56 8.44
CA LEU A 180 -18.52 -6.25 9.67
C LEU A 180 -17.32 -5.59 10.35
N ARG A 181 -16.93 -4.36 9.97
CA ARG A 181 -15.72 -3.68 10.51
C ARG A 181 -15.61 -3.76 12.03
N ALA A 182 -16.69 -3.51 12.77
CA ALA A 182 -16.65 -3.52 14.24
C ALA A 182 -16.28 -4.91 14.80
N ASP A 183 -16.84 -5.97 14.23
CA ASP A 183 -16.50 -7.35 14.61
C ASP A 183 -15.07 -7.73 14.18
N ASN A 184 -14.68 -7.36 12.96
CA ASN A 184 -13.32 -7.59 12.45
C ASN A 184 -12.28 -6.91 13.35
N THR A 185 -12.55 -5.68 13.81
CA THR A 185 -11.69 -4.97 14.76
C THR A 185 -11.59 -5.70 16.08
N ARG A 186 -12.71 -6.13 16.66
CA ARG A 186 -12.71 -6.91 17.91
C ARG A 186 -11.87 -8.18 17.76
N ARG A 187 -12.05 -8.93 16.68
CA ARG A 187 -11.31 -10.17 16.41
C ARG A 187 -9.81 -9.92 16.21
N ALA A 188 -9.43 -8.85 15.51
CA ALA A 188 -8.03 -8.47 15.35
C ALA A 188 -7.38 -8.09 16.69
N VAL A 189 -8.10 -7.34 17.54
CA VAL A 189 -7.66 -7.01 18.91
C VAL A 189 -7.45 -8.27 19.74
N GLU A 190 -8.45 -9.16 19.78
CA GLU A 190 -8.37 -10.44 20.49
C GLU A 190 -7.18 -11.29 20.03
N TYR A 191 -6.95 -11.36 18.71
CA TYR A 191 -5.83 -12.09 18.15
C TYR A 191 -4.48 -11.48 18.55
N CYS A 192 -4.27 -10.16 18.37
CA CYS A 192 -3.03 -9.50 18.76
C CYS A 192 -2.75 -9.62 20.27
N MET A 193 -3.78 -9.60 21.11
CA MET A 193 -3.63 -9.81 22.57
C MET A 193 -3.22 -11.25 22.91
N ALA A 194 -3.66 -12.24 22.13
CA ALA A 194 -3.26 -13.64 22.30
C ALA A 194 -1.91 -13.96 21.65
N HIS A 195 -1.52 -13.22 20.60
CA HIS A 195 -0.33 -13.43 19.78
C HIS A 195 0.49 -12.12 19.65
N PRO A 196 1.26 -11.72 20.69
CA PRO A 196 1.85 -10.37 20.79
C PRO A 196 2.99 -10.07 19.81
N GLN A 197 3.38 -11.03 18.94
CA GLN A 197 4.16 -10.73 17.73
C GLN A 197 3.37 -9.76 16.82
N TRP A 198 2.05 -9.94 16.76
CA TRP A 198 1.14 -9.13 15.98
C TRP A 198 0.72 -7.87 16.73
N ARG A 199 0.63 -6.77 15.97
CA ARG A 199 0.16 -5.47 16.42
C ARG A 199 -1.08 -5.08 15.64
N LEU A 200 -1.94 -4.24 16.21
CA LEU A 200 -3.11 -3.73 15.49
C LEU A 200 -2.70 -2.57 14.57
N SER A 201 -3.07 -2.63 13.28
CA SER A 201 -3.06 -1.49 12.37
C SER A 201 -4.49 -1.03 12.13
N VAL A 202 -4.84 0.17 12.56
CA VAL A 202 -6.15 0.77 12.30
C VAL A 202 -6.01 1.68 11.07
N GLN A 203 -6.99 1.65 10.17
CA GLN A 203 -7.09 2.61 9.06
C GLN A 203 -7.46 4.00 9.61
N MET A 204 -6.49 4.69 10.19
CA MET A 204 -6.69 5.95 10.92
C MET A 204 -7.30 7.03 10.03
N HIS A 205 -6.95 7.07 8.75
CA HIS A 205 -7.50 8.03 7.78
C HIS A 205 -9.04 7.98 7.72
N LYS A 206 -9.65 6.77 7.79
CA LYS A 206 -11.11 6.59 7.85
C LYS A 206 -11.72 7.04 9.18
N VAL A 207 -10.95 6.98 10.26
CA VAL A 207 -11.39 7.40 11.61
C VAL A 207 -11.40 8.92 11.73
N ILE A 208 -10.36 9.59 11.22
CA ILE A 208 -10.18 11.03 11.35
C ILE A 208 -10.73 11.82 10.15
N GLY A 209 -11.19 11.14 9.10
CA GLY A 209 -11.86 11.75 7.95
C GLY A 209 -10.93 12.47 6.99
N ILE A 210 -9.75 11.89 6.73
CA ILE A 210 -8.82 12.39 5.69
C ILE A 210 -8.67 11.36 4.56
N ALA A 211 -8.16 11.82 3.43
CA ALA A 211 -7.77 10.99 2.29
C ALA A 211 -6.57 10.10 2.63
#